data_AF-A0A2N5A2L2-F1
#
_entry.id   AF-A0A2N5A2L2-F1
#
_cell.length_a   1.000
_cell.length_b   1.000
_cell.length_c   1.000
_cell.angle_alpha   90.00
_cell.angle_beta   90.00
_cell.angle_gamma   90.00
#
_symmetry.space_group_name_H-M   'P 1'
#
loop_
_entity.id
_entity.type
_entity.pdbx_description
1 polymer ?
#
loop_
_entity_poly.entity_id
_entity_poly.type
_entity_poly.pdbx_seq_one_letter_code
_entity_poly.pdbx_strand_id
1 'polypeptide(L)'
;TPVLILWMNMATSATLSFGLAFEAAERNVMNRPPRKTGQHVMDGFAVWRVAFVGSMIAIAAFILEAWLAPRGHSPEFIRTVLLQMLVTAQWVYMINCRSSDSFSLSMGLLRNKGIWLVTGVLLLMQLVIIYVPLMQSMFGTEALPLRYWFITLVIGVAMFLV
;
A
#
# COMPACT_ATOMS: atom_id res chain seq x y z
N THR A 1 -11.05 1.71 13.04
CA THR A 1 -12.50 1.40 13.04
C THR A 1 -12.82 0.57 11.81
N PRO A 2 -13.95 -0.18 11.78
CA PRO A 2 -14.33 -0.98 10.61
C PRO A 2 -14.44 -0.14 9.33
N VAL A 3 -14.96 1.08 9.44
CA VAL A 3 -15.09 2.03 8.33
C VAL A 3 -13.74 2.38 7.69
N LEU A 4 -12.69 2.60 8.50
CA LEU A 4 -11.33 2.84 8.00
C LEU A 4 -10.75 1.62 7.27
N ILE A 5 -11.05 0.43 7.75
CA ILE A 5 -10.61 -0.83 7.12
C ILE A 5 -11.33 -1.01 5.78
N LEU A 6 -12.65 -0.74 5.73
CA LEU A 6 -13.43 -0.78 4.49
C LEU A 6 -12.89 0.22 3.47
N TRP A 7 -12.68 1.47 3.87
CA TRP A 7 -12.08 2.49 3.00
C TRP A 7 -10.72 2.06 2.49
N MET A 8 -9.82 1.64 3.39
CA MET A 8 -8.49 1.19 3.03
C MET A 8 -8.59 0.09 1.98
N ASN A 9 -9.35 -0.98 2.24
CA ASN A 9 -9.49 -2.09 1.31
C ASN A 9 -10.09 -1.68 -0.03
N MET A 10 -11.12 -0.83 -0.06
CA MET A 10 -11.74 -0.37 -1.30
C MET A 10 -10.81 0.55 -2.10
N ALA A 11 -10.21 1.54 -1.46
CA ALA A 11 -9.32 2.50 -2.10
C ALA A 11 -8.07 1.79 -2.63
N THR A 12 -7.43 0.93 -1.84
CA THR A 12 -6.22 0.25 -2.27
C THR A 12 -6.51 -0.86 -3.27
N SER A 13 -7.55 -1.68 -3.09
CA SER A 13 -7.88 -2.71 -4.09
C SER A 13 -8.23 -2.09 -5.45
N ALA A 14 -8.99 -0.99 -5.49
CA ALA A 14 -9.28 -0.28 -6.73
C ALA A 14 -7.99 0.27 -7.36
N THR A 15 -7.18 0.95 -6.55
CA THR A 15 -5.89 1.53 -6.97
C THR A 15 -4.96 0.45 -7.54
N LEU A 16 -4.73 -0.65 -6.81
CA LEU A 16 -3.87 -1.75 -7.25
C LEU A 16 -4.40 -2.41 -8.53
N SER A 17 -5.71 -2.64 -8.61
CA SER A 17 -6.34 -3.27 -9.78
C SER A 17 -6.16 -2.40 -11.02
N PHE A 18 -6.40 -1.09 -10.92
CA PHE A 18 -6.15 -0.17 -12.02
C PHE A 18 -4.66 -0.04 -12.35
N GLY A 19 -3.78 -0.02 -11.35
CA GLY A 19 -2.33 0.05 -11.54
C GLY A 19 -1.78 -1.12 -12.36
N LEU A 20 -2.24 -2.33 -12.05
CA LEU A 20 -1.88 -3.56 -12.77
C LEU A 20 -2.56 -3.66 -14.14
N ALA A 21 -3.80 -3.19 -14.28
CA ALA A 21 -4.53 -3.23 -15.55
C ALA A 21 -3.86 -2.39 -16.66
N PHE A 22 -3.19 -1.30 -16.29
CA PHE A 22 -2.45 -0.45 -17.22
C PHE A 22 -0.97 -0.83 -17.37
N GLU A 23 -0.56 -1.97 -16.82
CA GLU A 23 0.81 -2.44 -16.98
C GLU A 23 1.06 -3.06 -18.36
N ALA A 24 2.15 -2.64 -19.01
CA ALA A 24 2.55 -3.20 -20.29
C ALA A 24 2.95 -4.67 -20.13
N ALA A 25 2.53 -5.51 -21.08
CA ALA A 25 2.89 -6.93 -21.09
C ALA A 25 4.42 -7.14 -21.00
N GLU A 26 4.83 -8.15 -20.23
CA GLU A 26 6.24 -8.49 -20.06
C GLU A 26 6.93 -8.76 -21.41
N ARG A 27 8.15 -8.23 -21.58
CA ARG A 27 9.02 -8.58 -22.71
C ARG A 27 9.29 -10.08 -22.62
N ASN A 28 8.77 -10.85 -23.58
CA ASN A 28 8.79 -12.32 -23.68
C ASN A 28 7.51 -13.06 -23.21
N VAL A 29 6.38 -12.39 -22.98
CA VAL A 29 5.13 -13.10 -22.64
C VAL A 29 4.73 -14.13 -23.71
N MET A 30 4.96 -13.83 -24.98
CA MET A 30 4.66 -14.71 -26.13
C MET A 30 5.70 -15.83 -26.35
N ASN A 31 6.86 -15.75 -25.69
CA ASN A 31 7.92 -16.77 -25.75
C ASN A 31 7.80 -17.78 -24.59
N ARG A 32 6.89 -17.54 -23.63
CA ARG A 32 6.62 -18.47 -22.53
C ARG A 32 5.63 -19.54 -23.01
N PRO A 33 5.85 -20.83 -22.70
CA PRO A 33 4.92 -21.89 -23.07
C PRO A 33 3.56 -21.67 -22.38
N PRO A 34 2.45 -22.14 -22.97
CA PRO A 34 1.12 -22.01 -22.39
C PRO A 34 1.07 -22.58 -20.97
N ARG A 35 0.42 -21.86 -20.05
CA ARG A 35 0.29 -22.28 -18.65
C ARG A 35 -0.44 -23.63 -18.58
N LYS A 36 0.12 -24.59 -17.83
CA LYS A 36 -0.50 -25.90 -17.65
C LYS A 36 -1.83 -25.77 -16.90
N THR A 37 -2.90 -26.37 -17.46
CA THR A 37 -4.21 -26.44 -16.81
C THR A 37 -4.10 -27.23 -15.50
N GLY A 38 -4.46 -26.61 -14.37
CA GLY A 38 -4.36 -27.21 -13.03
C GLY A 38 -3.26 -26.63 -12.13
N GLN A 39 -2.45 -25.67 -12.61
CA GLN A 39 -1.56 -24.93 -11.73
C GLN A 39 -2.34 -23.95 -10.85
N HIS A 40 -2.11 -23.99 -9.54
CA HIS A 40 -2.66 -23.03 -8.61
C HIS A 40 -2.21 -21.60 -8.96
N VAL A 41 -3.12 -20.65 -8.80
CA VAL A 41 -2.82 -19.22 -8.97
C VAL A 41 -1.79 -18.75 -7.94
N MET A 42 -1.82 -19.36 -6.75
CA MET A 42 -0.95 -19.08 -5.63
C MET A 42 0.02 -20.24 -5.41
N ASP A 43 1.31 -20.01 -5.61
CA ASP A 43 2.35 -20.98 -5.29
C ASP A 43 2.70 -20.93 -3.78
N GLY A 44 3.31 -21.98 -3.23
CA GLY A 44 3.69 -22.03 -1.81
C GLY A 44 4.62 -20.86 -1.41
N PHE A 45 5.49 -20.43 -2.33
CA PHE A 45 6.32 -19.25 -2.16
C PHE A 45 5.50 -17.96 -2.07
N ALA A 46 4.44 -17.81 -2.87
CA ALA A 46 3.56 -16.65 -2.82
C ALA A 46 2.80 -16.58 -1.48
N VAL A 47 2.33 -17.72 -0.96
CA VAL A 47 1.71 -17.80 0.37
C VAL A 47 2.68 -17.37 1.47
N TRP A 48 3.91 -17.90 1.45
CA TRP A 48 4.94 -17.53 2.41
C TRP A 48 5.27 -16.03 2.35
N ARG A 49 5.41 -15.47 1.14
CA ARG A 49 5.69 -14.06 0.92
C ARG A 49 4.58 -13.15 1.45
N VAL A 50 3.32 -13.50 1.19
CA VAL A 50 2.16 -12.75 1.70
C VAL A 50 2.11 -12.81 3.23
N ALA A 51 2.34 -13.98 3.84
CA ALA A 51 2.39 -14.12 5.29
C ALA A 51 3.53 -13.30 5.90
N PHE A 52 4.71 -13.33 5.29
CA PHE A 52 5.88 -12.57 5.73
C PHE A 52 5.61 -11.06 5.68
N VAL A 53 5.22 -10.52 4.53
CA VAL A 53 4.94 -9.08 4.37
C VAL A 53 3.77 -8.64 5.25
N GLY A 54 2.70 -9.44 5.31
CA GLY A 54 1.55 -9.16 6.18
C GLY A 54 1.94 -9.09 7.66
N SER A 55 2.78 -10.01 8.13
CA SER A 55 3.30 -9.98 9.50
C SER A 55 4.16 -8.75 9.76
N MET A 56 4.98 -8.34 8.79
CA MET A 56 5.86 -7.19 8.91
C MET A 56 5.06 -5.88 9.00
N ILE A 57 4.01 -5.76 8.19
CA ILE A 57 3.06 -4.64 8.25
C ILE A 57 2.34 -4.61 9.60
N ALA A 58 1.89 -5.76 10.09
CA ALA A 58 1.22 -5.85 11.39
C ALA A 58 2.15 -5.43 12.53
N ILE A 59 3.38 -5.94 12.57
CA ILE A 59 4.38 -5.58 13.57
C ILE A 59 4.68 -4.08 13.52
N ALA A 60 4.88 -3.51 12.33
CA ALA A 60 5.10 -2.08 12.18
C ALA A 60 3.91 -1.24 12.67
N ALA A 61 2.68 -1.68 12.43
CA ALA A 61 1.48 -1.01 12.91
C ALA A 61 1.43 -0.99 14.45
N PHE A 62 1.66 -2.15 15.08
CA PHE A 62 1.69 -2.26 16.54
C PHE A 62 2.82 -1.45 17.16
N ILE A 63 4.02 -1.44 16.56
CA ILE A 63 5.13 -0.61 17.03
C ILE A 63 4.78 0.87 16.94
N LEU A 64 4.17 1.31 15.84
CA LEU A 64 3.78 2.70 15.63
C LEU A 64 2.70 3.11 16.66
N GLU A 65 1.71 2.26 16.89
CA GLU A 65 0.69 2.48 17.91
C GLU A 65 1.29 2.54 19.32
N ALA A 66 2.15 1.58 19.68
CA ALA A 66 2.84 1.55 20.97
C ALA A 66 3.76 2.76 21.18
N TRP A 67 4.29 3.35 20.10
CA TRP A 67 5.05 4.58 20.15
C TRP A 67 4.15 5.81 20.34
N LEU A 68 2.96 5.87 19.70
CA LEU A 68 2.07 7.04 19.81
C LEU A 68 1.24 7.06 21.10
N ALA A 69 0.78 5.91 21.57
CA ALA A 69 -0.08 5.79 22.75
C ALA A 69 0.47 6.50 24.01
N PRO A 70 1.74 6.35 24.41
CA PRO A 70 2.27 7.01 25.61
C PRO A 70 2.47 8.52 25.45
N ARG A 71 2.32 9.08 24.25
CA ARG A 71 2.49 10.52 23.99
C ARG A 71 1.21 11.35 24.20
N GLY A 72 0.11 10.72 24.62
CA GLY A 72 -1.15 11.40 24.88
C GLY A 72 -1.87 11.90 23.61
N HIS A 73 -1.57 11.30 22.45
CA HIS A 73 -2.31 11.60 21.22
C HIS A 73 -3.74 11.07 21.29
N SER A 74 -4.66 11.74 20.60
CA SER A 74 -6.05 11.29 20.47
C SER A 74 -6.12 9.90 19.78
N PRO A 75 -7.13 9.07 20.11
CA PRO A 75 -7.37 7.83 19.39
C PRO A 75 -7.58 8.03 17.88
N GLU A 76 -8.21 9.14 17.48
CA GLU A 76 -8.47 9.54 16.10
C GLU A 76 -7.16 9.81 15.34
N PHE A 77 -6.22 10.52 15.98
CA PHE A 77 -4.90 10.77 15.44
C PHE A 77 -4.12 9.48 15.18
N ILE A 78 -4.09 8.58 16.17
CA ILE A 78 -3.41 7.28 16.06
C ILE A 78 -4.01 6.47 14.91
N ARG A 79 -5.33 6.40 14.81
CA ARG A 79 -6.03 5.72 13.71
C ARG A 79 -5.69 6.32 12.34
N THR A 80 -5.54 7.64 12.25
CA THR A 80 -5.16 8.31 11.01
C THR A 80 -3.73 7.99 10.60
N VAL A 81 -2.81 7.97 11.56
CA VAL A 81 -1.41 7.59 11.36
C VAL A 81 -1.31 6.14 10.89
N LEU A 82 -2.06 5.23 11.52
CA LEU A 82 -2.12 3.82 11.13
C LEU A 82 -2.71 3.64 9.73
N LEU A 83 -3.81 4.34 9.41
CA LEU A 83 -4.39 4.34 8.06
C LEU A 83 -3.33 4.77 7.02
N GLN A 84 -2.66 5.90 7.27
CA GLN A 84 -1.61 6.41 6.39
C GLN A 84 -0.49 5.38 6.19
N MET A 85 -0.04 4.73 7.26
CA MET A 85 0.99 3.71 7.20
C MET A 85 0.55 2.51 6.35
N LEU A 86 -0.65 1.98 6.57
CA LEU A 86 -1.16 0.82 5.85
C LEU A 86 -1.35 1.10 4.36
N VAL A 87 -1.91 2.27 4.01
CA VAL A 87 -2.07 2.69 2.62
C VAL A 87 -0.70 2.83 1.93
N THR A 88 0.28 3.41 2.64
CA THR A 88 1.65 3.56 2.13
C THR A 88 2.33 2.19 1.95
N ALA A 89 2.16 1.27 2.90
CA ALA A 89 2.72 -0.08 2.81
C ALA A 89 2.12 -0.88 1.65
N GLN A 90 0.81 -0.79 1.42
CA GLN A 90 0.15 -1.46 0.29
C GLN A 90 0.56 -0.85 -1.05
N TRP A 91 0.73 0.48 -1.11
CA TRP A 91 1.25 1.16 -2.29
C TRP A 91 2.69 0.73 -2.61
N VAL A 92 3.55 0.63 -1.61
CA VAL A 92 4.92 0.10 -1.78
C VAL A 92 4.91 -1.37 -2.17
N TYR A 93 4.04 -2.18 -1.56
CA TYR A 93 3.89 -3.59 -1.89
C TYR A 93 3.45 -3.79 -3.34
N MET A 94 2.56 -2.95 -3.86
CA MET A 94 2.20 -2.94 -5.28
C MET A 94 3.44 -2.75 -6.18
N ILE A 95 4.33 -1.83 -5.81
CA ILE A 95 5.58 -1.60 -6.55
C ILE A 95 6.48 -2.84 -6.45
N ASN A 96 6.58 -3.48 -5.29
CA ASN A 96 7.38 -4.70 -5.08
C ASN A 96 6.84 -5.91 -5.88
N CYS A 97 5.53 -6.12 -5.91
CA CYS A 97 4.87 -7.22 -6.64
C CYS A 97 4.95 -7.10 -8.16
N ARG A 98 5.22 -5.90 -8.68
CA ARG A 98 5.28 -5.62 -10.11
C ARG A 98 6.29 -6.49 -10.86
N SER A 99 7.44 -6.77 -10.26
CA SER A 99 8.53 -7.45 -10.93
C SER A 99 8.96 -8.66 -10.13
N SER A 100 8.57 -9.85 -10.60
CA SER A 100 8.89 -11.11 -9.92
C SER A 100 10.29 -11.64 -10.27
N ASP A 101 10.86 -11.23 -11.42
CA ASP A 101 12.13 -11.74 -11.96
C ASP A 101 13.24 -10.68 -12.12
N SER A 102 12.98 -9.41 -11.82
CA SER A 102 13.99 -8.33 -11.95
C SER A 102 13.81 -7.20 -10.93
N PHE A 103 14.85 -6.38 -10.73
CA PHE A 103 14.85 -5.26 -9.77
C PHE A 103 13.63 -4.35 -9.99
N SER A 104 12.74 -4.26 -8.99
CA SER A 104 11.46 -3.52 -9.09
C SER A 104 11.66 -2.01 -9.35
N LEU A 105 12.79 -1.44 -8.92
CA LEU A 105 13.24 -0.07 -9.24
C LEU A 105 13.93 0.05 -10.61
N SER A 106 13.38 -0.56 -11.66
CA SER A 106 13.90 -0.37 -13.03
C SER A 106 13.39 0.94 -13.64
N MET A 107 14.06 1.45 -14.68
CA MET A 107 13.63 2.62 -15.47
C MET A 107 12.19 2.47 -16.06
N GLY A 108 11.63 1.25 -16.04
CA GLY A 108 10.23 0.96 -16.35
C GLY A 108 9.21 1.46 -15.31
N LEU A 109 9.63 1.76 -14.08
CA LEU A 109 8.79 2.39 -13.04
C LEU A 109 8.39 3.81 -13.43
N LEU A 110 9.37 4.60 -13.88
CA LEU A 110 9.16 5.98 -14.32
C LEU A 110 8.42 6.07 -15.66
N ARG A 111 8.51 5.03 -16.50
CA ARG A 111 7.88 5.02 -17.83
C ARG A 111 6.41 4.59 -17.83
N ASN A 112 5.94 3.92 -16.77
CA ASN A 112 4.54 3.48 -16.68
C ASN A 112 3.65 4.60 -16.12
N LYS A 113 3.01 5.35 -17.03
CA LYS A 113 2.08 6.44 -16.69
C LYS A 113 0.89 5.96 -15.85
N GLY A 114 0.46 4.70 -15.99
CA GLY A 114 -0.64 4.12 -15.24
C GLY A 114 -0.39 4.11 -13.73
N ILE A 115 0.79 3.66 -13.30
CA ILE A 115 1.18 3.63 -11.88
C ILE A 115 1.22 5.04 -11.29
N TRP A 116 1.72 6.02 -12.03
CA TRP A 116 1.77 7.41 -11.56
C TRP A 116 0.38 8.05 -11.46
N LEU A 117 -0.52 7.77 -12.41
CA LEU A 117 -1.91 8.23 -12.36
C LEU A 117 -2.61 7.64 -11.13
N VAL A 118 -2.48 6.33 -10.94
CA VAL A 118 -3.08 5.60 -9.82
C VAL A 118 -2.50 6.06 -8.47
N THR A 119 -1.20 6.31 -8.39
CA THR A 119 -0.54 6.90 -7.22
C THR A 119 -1.09 8.29 -6.91
N GLY A 120 -1.28 9.13 -7.94
CA GLY A 120 -1.86 10.47 -7.78
C GLY A 120 -3.30 10.42 -7.28
N VAL A 121 -4.12 9.51 -7.82
CA VAL A 121 -5.51 9.28 -7.36
C VAL A 121 -5.53 8.81 -5.90
N LEU A 122 -4.68 7.85 -5.54
CA LEU A 122 -4.57 7.35 -4.16
C LEU A 122 -4.18 8.49 -3.20
N LEU A 123 -3.18 9.29 -3.57
CA LEU A 123 -2.73 10.41 -2.76
C LEU A 123 -3.83 11.47 -2.61
N LEU A 124 -4.56 11.78 -3.67
CA LEU A 124 -5.71 12.69 -3.62
C LEU A 124 -6.80 12.17 -2.69
N MET A 125 -7.18 10.90 -2.82
CA MET A 125 -8.15 10.24 -1.94
C MET A 125 -7.70 10.28 -0.47
N GLN A 126 -6.41 10.10 -0.23
CA GLN A 126 -5.83 10.17 1.12
C GLN A 126 -5.89 11.59 1.70
N LEU A 127 -5.57 12.61 0.89
CA LEU A 127 -5.70 14.02 1.30
C LEU A 127 -7.16 14.39 1.61
N VAL A 128 -8.12 13.89 0.82
CA VAL A 128 -9.55 14.12 1.05
C VAL A 128 -9.98 13.57 2.41
N ILE A 129 -9.59 12.36 2.77
CA ILE A 129 -9.95 11.79 4.08
C ILE A 129 -9.26 12.49 5.26
N ILE A 130 -8.02 12.95 5.08
CA ILE A 130 -7.24 13.52 6.17
C ILE A 130 -7.55 15.00 6.42
N TYR A 131 -7.90 15.77 5.38
CA TYR A 131 -8.02 17.24 5.49
C TYR A 131 -9.44 17.78 5.28
N VAL A 132 -10.38 17.00 4.75
CA VAL A 132 -11.77 17.48 4.56
C VAL A 132 -12.55 17.29 5.87
N PRO A 133 -13.10 18.35 6.48
CA PRO A 133 -13.79 18.26 7.78
C PRO A 133 -14.98 17.30 7.77
N LEU A 134 -15.72 17.24 6.66
CA LEU A 134 -16.83 16.29 6.49
C LEU A 134 -16.33 14.84 6.62
N MET A 135 -15.23 14.51 5.93
CA MET A 135 -14.65 13.17 5.98
C MET A 135 -14.06 12.86 7.35
N GLN A 136 -13.41 13.84 8.00
CA GLN A 136 -12.91 13.70 9.37
C GLN A 136 -14.02 13.29 10.34
N SER A 137 -15.18 13.93 10.25
CA SER A 137 -16.34 13.62 11.09
C SER A 137 -16.92 12.23 10.83
N MET A 138 -16.94 11.78 9.57
CA MET A 138 -17.50 10.48 9.18
C MET A 138 -16.57 9.30 9.51
N PHE A 139 -15.26 9.49 9.34
CA PHE A 139 -14.27 8.42 9.50
C PHE A 139 -13.58 8.43 10.87
N GLY A 140 -13.73 9.51 11.65
CA GLY A 140 -13.01 9.72 12.91
C GLY A 140 -11.52 9.89 12.66
N THR A 141 -11.16 10.70 11.67
CA THR A 141 -9.76 11.03 11.33
C THR A 141 -9.39 12.43 11.79
N GLU A 142 -8.10 12.67 11.97
CA GLU A 142 -7.57 13.97 12.40
C GLU A 142 -6.51 14.46 11.41
N ALA A 143 -6.31 15.78 11.33
CA ALA A 143 -5.31 16.35 10.43
C ALA A 143 -3.91 15.83 10.78
N LEU A 144 -3.23 15.28 9.78
CA LEU A 144 -1.92 14.66 9.96
C LEU A 144 -0.79 15.67 9.66
N PRO A 145 0.13 15.95 10.60
CA PRO A 145 1.32 16.75 10.34
C PRO A 145 2.24 16.07 9.33
N LEU A 146 2.92 16.87 8.50
CA LEU A 146 3.90 16.41 7.49
C LEU A 146 4.96 15.46 8.07
N ARG A 147 5.35 15.64 9.34
CA ARG A 147 6.24 14.71 10.05
C ARG A 147 5.80 13.25 9.94
N TYR A 148 4.52 12.96 10.14
CA TYR A 148 4.02 11.58 10.16
C TYR A 148 3.84 11.02 8.75
N TRP A 149 3.62 11.88 7.76
CA TRP A 149 3.74 11.52 6.34
C TRP A 149 5.15 10.99 6.03
N PHE A 150 6.20 11.69 6.48
CA PHE A 150 7.57 11.22 6.29
C PHE A 150 7.88 9.93 7.05
N ILE A 151 7.45 9.81 8.31
CA ILE A 151 7.69 8.59 9.12
C ILE A 151 7.06 7.37 8.44
N THR A 152 5.80 7.48 8.02
CA THR A 152 5.09 6.38 7.36
C THR A 152 5.69 6.03 6.00
N LEU A 153 6.18 7.03 5.26
CA LEU A 153 6.91 6.82 4.01
C LEU A 153 8.25 6.10 4.24
N VAL A 154 9.04 6.50 5.24
CA VAL A 154 10.30 5.84 5.59
C VAL A 154 10.07 4.39 5.99
N ILE A 155 9.04 4.13 6.80
CA ILE A 155 8.65 2.76 7.16
C ILE A 155 8.29 1.96 5.90
N GLY A 156 7.45 2.52 5.03
CA GLY A 156 7.09 1.87 3.76
C GLY A 156 8.31 1.55 2.89
N VAL A 157 9.23 2.50 2.71
CA VAL A 157 10.47 2.28 1.96
C VAL A 157 11.38 1.25 2.62
N ALA A 158 11.48 1.23 3.94
CA ALA A 158 12.21 0.19 4.66
C ALA A 158 11.60 -1.19 4.37
N MET A 159 10.27 -1.29 4.30
CA MET A 159 9.60 -2.55 3.92
C MET A 159 9.87 -2.98 2.48
N PHE A 160 10.14 -2.04 1.57
CA PHE A 160 10.50 -2.35 0.19
C PHE A 160 11.86 -3.05 0.07
N LEU A 161 12.79 -2.70 0.97
CA LEU A 161 14.19 -3.15 0.93
C LEU A 161 14.40 -4.54 1.56
N VAL A 162 13.45 -4.99 2.38
CA VAL A 162 13.43 -6.32 3.01
C VAL A 162 12.74 -7.31 2.08
#